data_AF-A0A5C6Z4W9-F1
#
_entry.id   AF-A0A5C6Z4W9-F1
#
_cell.length_a   1.000
_cell.length_b   1.000
_cell.length_c   1.000
_cell.angle_alpha   90.00
_cell.angle_beta   90.00
_cell.angle_gamma   90.00
#
_symmetry.space_group_name_H-M   'P 1'
#
loop_
_entity.id
_entity.type
_entity.pdbx_description
1 polymer ?
#
loop_
_entity_poly.entity_id
_entity_poly.type
_entity_poly.pdbx_seq_one_letter_code
_entity_poly.pdbx_strand_id
1 'polypeptide(L)'
;MASGATSTALEHDADACEVTPWATLWDAGSVSGLHREARPRLRSGLSLQRCASKPKTAVPGAQGAPAKVKLTPLQERQQSLSGAGERLRDVSAWATGQQKQQGVPDIKGVKDLAPAEAAKVAEAIDLLTKANATFGIQALDEIGPQLDEVVAKTKAARSTSGATGGDSQDQRLAANQTRLSLNRAIDASNEVNTRVTALSQTLDVAAIKEHTDAIAAALDGLQNDASAIDDAYDAIRKHVRSVKELVRDLKARSSQLPAAVGRILFVLRSFLALNAPGRAVAPTDDEIKAYLAGTQGNLGQDFNLVFGDGRETMGFDLFVIYASVLEQQLAVRAKMAAAQVKPASPVPTLGNAEDFFKALKTKGNAEVIDAYDSYAGAYFYHRVIDKFDDMKVSGVAELYTRPLSIFGLRPLVCTGFAMLGAHLLQQAGA
;
A
#
# COMPACT_ATOMS: atom_id res chain seq x y z
N MET A 1 -61.39 -26.21 2.03
CA MET A 1 -60.82 -24.88 2.37
C MET A 1 -59.73 -25.07 3.41
N ALA A 2 -58.46 -24.87 3.03
CA ALA A 2 -57.32 -24.52 3.91
C ALA A 2 -56.02 -24.63 3.06
N SER A 3 -55.80 -23.73 2.10
CA SER A 3 -54.54 -23.70 1.33
C SER A 3 -53.92 -22.30 1.19
N GLY A 4 -54.53 -21.27 1.80
CA GLY A 4 -54.02 -19.90 1.75
C GLY A 4 -53.04 -19.56 2.87
N ALA A 5 -53.25 -20.05 4.09
CA ALA A 5 -52.48 -19.65 5.27
C ALA A 5 -51.07 -20.29 5.35
N THR A 6 -50.87 -21.45 4.73
CA THR A 6 -49.60 -22.19 4.71
C THR A 6 -48.59 -21.64 3.70
N SER A 7 -49.06 -21.07 2.57
CA SER A 7 -48.20 -20.43 1.55
C SER A 7 -47.51 -19.18 2.11
N THR A 8 -48.29 -18.31 2.75
CA THR A 8 -47.82 -17.04 3.33
C THR A 8 -46.86 -17.22 4.51
N ALA A 9 -46.95 -18.34 5.24
CA ALA A 9 -46.03 -18.66 6.33
C ALA A 9 -44.66 -19.16 5.81
N LEU A 10 -44.64 -19.87 4.68
CA LEU A 10 -43.41 -20.34 4.03
C LEU A 10 -42.66 -19.19 3.35
N GLU A 11 -43.38 -18.26 2.71
CA GLU A 11 -42.81 -17.06 2.10
C GLU A 11 -42.17 -16.14 3.15
N HIS A 12 -42.83 -15.95 4.31
CA HIS A 12 -42.25 -15.19 5.42
C HIS A 12 -41.00 -15.83 6.04
N ASP A 13 -40.90 -17.16 6.07
CA ASP A 13 -39.72 -17.88 6.57
C ASP A 13 -38.54 -17.82 5.56
N ALA A 14 -38.82 -17.71 4.27
CA ALA A 14 -37.81 -17.52 3.21
C ALA A 14 -37.22 -16.10 3.25
N ASP A 15 -38.07 -15.07 3.35
CA ASP A 15 -37.62 -13.67 3.45
C ASP A 15 -36.82 -13.40 4.74
N ALA A 16 -37.17 -14.08 5.84
CA ALA A 16 -36.43 -13.96 7.11
C ALA A 16 -35.03 -14.62 7.07
N CYS A 17 -34.82 -15.63 6.22
CA CYS A 17 -33.52 -16.27 6.01
C CYS A 17 -32.56 -15.43 5.14
N GLU A 18 -33.08 -14.61 4.22
CA GLU A 18 -32.26 -13.70 3.41
C GLU A 18 -31.87 -12.42 4.16
N VAL A 19 -32.69 -11.94 5.11
CA VAL A 19 -32.52 -10.59 5.68
C VAL A 19 -31.95 -10.57 7.11
N THR A 20 -31.78 -11.71 7.80
CA THR A 20 -31.27 -11.75 9.19
C THR A 20 -30.00 -12.58 9.34
N PRO A 21 -28.92 -12.10 9.99
CA PRO A 21 -27.67 -12.84 10.10
C PRO A 21 -27.75 -13.89 11.22
N TRP A 22 -28.41 -15.01 10.95
CA TRP A 22 -28.36 -16.19 11.83
C TRP A 22 -26.96 -16.83 11.86
N ALA A 23 -26.10 -16.47 10.90
CA ALA A 23 -24.68 -16.87 10.88
C ALA A 23 -23.87 -16.28 12.06
N THR A 24 -24.24 -15.11 12.59
CA THR A 24 -23.50 -14.51 13.72
C THR A 24 -23.81 -15.10 15.10
N LEU A 25 -24.80 -16.00 15.22
CA LEU A 25 -25.11 -16.66 16.50
C LEU A 25 -24.49 -18.05 16.66
N TRP A 26 -23.90 -18.61 15.59
CA TRP A 26 -23.25 -19.92 15.63
C TRP A 26 -21.73 -19.93 15.40
N ASP A 27 -21.15 -18.79 15.02
CA ASP A 27 -19.69 -18.62 14.93
C ASP A 27 -19.07 -17.84 16.11
N ALA A 28 -19.88 -17.42 17.09
CA ALA A 28 -19.38 -16.88 18.35
C ALA A 28 -18.95 -18.05 19.25
N GLY A 29 -17.66 -18.37 19.23
CA GLY A 29 -17.03 -19.18 20.27
C GLY A 29 -17.32 -18.58 21.66
N SER A 30 -17.72 -19.46 22.58
CA SER A 30 -18.03 -19.24 24.00
C SER A 30 -19.39 -18.61 24.36
N VAL A 31 -20.43 -19.44 24.48
CA VAL A 31 -21.46 -19.27 25.52
C VAL A 31 -21.72 -20.64 26.14
N SER A 32 -21.05 -20.93 27.25
CA SER A 32 -21.37 -22.06 28.12
C SER A 32 -22.70 -21.78 28.83
N GLY A 33 -23.77 -22.51 28.48
CA GLY A 33 -24.97 -22.55 29.33
C GLY A 33 -26.36 -22.54 28.66
N LEU A 34 -26.49 -22.60 27.33
CA LEU A 34 -27.82 -22.76 26.70
C LEU A 34 -28.10 -24.22 26.34
N HIS A 35 -29.10 -24.79 27.01
CA HIS A 35 -29.54 -26.18 26.86
C HIS A 35 -29.83 -26.55 25.40
N ARG A 36 -29.39 -27.75 25.01
CA ARG A 36 -29.38 -28.35 23.66
C ARG A 36 -30.77 -28.58 23.03
N GLU A 37 -31.85 -28.09 23.63
CA GLU A 37 -33.24 -28.35 23.23
C GLU A 37 -34.05 -27.10 22.83
N ALA A 38 -33.51 -25.88 22.97
CA ALA A 38 -34.18 -24.68 22.46
C ALA A 38 -33.88 -24.47 20.96
N ARG A 39 -34.49 -25.27 20.09
CA ARG A 39 -34.49 -24.97 18.64
C ARG A 39 -35.57 -23.92 18.34
N PRO A 40 -35.25 -22.81 17.65
CA PRO A 40 -36.27 -21.92 17.14
C PRO A 40 -37.17 -22.70 16.19
N ARG A 41 -38.48 -22.72 16.44
CA ARG A 41 -39.48 -23.23 15.49
C ARG A 41 -39.81 -22.09 14.53
N LEU A 42 -39.73 -22.36 13.23
CA LEU A 42 -40.18 -21.44 12.20
C LEU A 42 -41.71 -21.31 12.23
N ARG A 43 -42.27 -20.21 11.72
CA ARG A 43 -43.72 -19.95 11.80
C ARG A 43 -44.52 -20.98 10.99
N SER A 44 -43.92 -21.58 9.97
CA SER A 44 -44.46 -22.72 9.22
C SER A 44 -44.52 -24.04 10.00
N GLY A 45 -43.98 -24.11 11.22
CA GLY A 45 -43.87 -25.35 12.00
C GLY A 45 -42.74 -26.29 11.56
N LEU A 46 -41.95 -25.89 10.55
CA LEU A 46 -40.80 -26.66 10.07
C LEU A 46 -39.60 -26.54 11.04
N SER A 47 -38.93 -27.66 11.25
CA SER A 47 -37.71 -27.73 12.06
C SER A 47 -36.47 -27.72 11.17
N LEU A 48 -35.52 -26.84 11.43
CA LEU A 48 -34.23 -26.83 10.71
C LEU A 48 -33.48 -28.14 10.94
N GLN A 49 -33.26 -28.90 9.87
CA GLN A 49 -32.51 -30.16 9.86
C GLN A 49 -31.08 -29.86 9.38
N ARG A 50 -30.07 -30.22 10.17
CA ARG A 50 -28.66 -30.20 9.72
C ARG A 50 -28.53 -31.12 8.51
N CYS A 51 -27.93 -30.63 7.43
CA CYS A 51 -27.50 -31.48 6.32
C CYS A 51 -26.49 -32.53 6.86
N ALA A 52 -26.79 -33.81 6.62
CA ALA A 52 -26.07 -34.93 7.21
C ALA A 52 -24.70 -35.15 6.55
N SER A 53 -23.66 -35.23 7.39
CA SER A 53 -22.35 -35.80 7.05
C SER A 53 -22.47 -37.31 6.78
N LYS A 54 -22.03 -37.79 5.62
CA LYS A 54 -21.99 -39.23 5.29
C LYS A 54 -20.73 -39.92 5.85
N PRO A 55 -20.79 -41.24 6.20
CA PRO A 55 -19.66 -42.02 6.71
C PRO A 55 -18.77 -42.62 5.60
N LYS A 56 -17.52 -42.91 5.96
CA LYS A 56 -16.40 -43.45 5.14
C LYS A 56 -16.76 -44.68 4.28
N THR A 57 -16.48 -44.59 2.98
CA THR A 57 -16.19 -45.73 2.10
C THR A 57 -14.84 -45.48 1.44
N ALA A 58 -13.91 -46.43 1.54
CA ALA A 58 -12.55 -46.28 1.05
C ALA A 58 -12.52 -46.28 -0.49
N VAL A 59 -12.13 -45.15 -1.09
CA VAL A 59 -11.81 -45.02 -2.52
C VAL A 59 -10.30 -44.78 -2.63
N PRO A 60 -9.55 -45.51 -3.47
CA PRO A 60 -8.12 -45.35 -3.60
C PRO A 60 -7.80 -44.09 -4.42
N GLY A 61 -6.91 -43.24 -3.89
CA GLY A 61 -6.14 -42.29 -4.69
C GLY A 61 -6.63 -40.83 -4.69
N ALA A 62 -5.86 -39.98 -4.01
CA ALA A 62 -5.74 -38.54 -4.20
C ALA A 62 -7.02 -37.68 -4.03
N GLN A 63 -7.25 -37.23 -2.78
CA GLN A 63 -7.82 -35.90 -2.57
C GLN A 63 -6.85 -34.89 -3.19
N GLY A 64 -7.15 -34.45 -4.42
CA GLY A 64 -6.58 -33.22 -4.93
C GLY A 64 -6.91 -32.11 -3.95
N ALA A 65 -5.89 -31.38 -3.51
CA ALA A 65 -6.06 -30.13 -2.79
C ALA A 65 -7.15 -29.29 -3.49
N PRO A 66 -7.99 -28.53 -2.75
CA PRO A 66 -8.91 -27.60 -3.40
C PRO A 66 -8.12 -26.82 -4.44
N ALA A 67 -8.58 -26.84 -5.69
CA ALA A 67 -7.86 -26.24 -6.80
C ALA A 67 -7.48 -24.82 -6.36
N LYS A 68 -6.17 -24.59 -6.18
CA LYS A 68 -5.67 -23.26 -5.81
C LYS A 68 -6.16 -22.34 -6.91
N VAL A 69 -7.14 -21.49 -6.60
CA VAL A 69 -7.60 -20.46 -7.53
C VAL A 69 -6.35 -19.67 -7.88
N LYS A 70 -5.90 -19.79 -9.12
CA LYS A 70 -4.70 -19.10 -9.58
C LYS A 70 -5.08 -17.63 -9.66
N LEU A 71 -4.61 -16.86 -8.69
CA LEU A 71 -4.83 -15.43 -8.66
C LEU A 71 -4.18 -14.80 -9.90
N THR A 72 -4.80 -13.74 -10.40
CA THR A 72 -4.14 -12.89 -11.41
C THR A 72 -2.97 -12.15 -10.76
N PRO A 73 -1.94 -11.73 -11.53
CA PRO A 73 -0.83 -10.95 -10.99
C PRO A 73 -1.27 -9.67 -10.25
N LEU A 74 -2.36 -9.03 -10.69
CA LEU A 74 -2.98 -7.90 -10.03
C LEU A 74 -3.52 -8.27 -8.65
N GLN A 75 -4.26 -9.38 -8.55
CA GLN A 75 -4.79 -9.88 -7.28
C GLN A 75 -3.67 -10.29 -6.32
N GLU A 76 -2.62 -10.96 -6.83
CA GLU A 76 -1.44 -11.30 -6.03
C GLU A 76 -0.74 -10.05 -5.51
N ARG A 77 -0.61 -9.01 -6.34
CA ARG A 77 -0.06 -7.71 -5.95
C ARG A 77 -0.94 -7.04 -4.89
N GLN A 78 -2.25 -6.93 -5.12
CA GLN A 78 -3.18 -6.32 -4.18
C GLN A 78 -3.19 -7.05 -2.83
N GLN A 79 -3.20 -8.38 -2.84
CA GLN A 79 -3.11 -9.18 -1.62
C GLN A 79 -1.78 -8.96 -0.91
N SER A 80 -0.67 -8.87 -1.65
CA SER A 80 0.65 -8.60 -1.07
C SER A 80 0.73 -7.20 -0.45
N LEU A 81 0.23 -6.17 -1.14
CA LEU A 81 0.17 -4.80 -0.63
C LEU A 81 -0.74 -4.70 0.60
N SER A 82 -1.91 -5.33 0.56
CA SER A 82 -2.84 -5.37 1.70
C SER A 82 -2.21 -6.07 2.90
N GLY A 83 -1.60 -7.24 2.70
CA GLY A 83 -0.92 -7.99 3.76
C GLY A 83 0.26 -7.23 4.35
N ALA A 84 1.06 -6.55 3.52
CA ALA A 84 2.13 -5.68 4.01
C ALA A 84 1.57 -4.52 4.83
N GLY A 85 0.53 -3.84 4.33
CA GLY A 85 -0.13 -2.74 5.02
C GLY A 85 -0.67 -3.15 6.39
N GLU A 86 -1.36 -4.29 6.48
CA GLU A 86 -1.87 -4.86 7.75
C GLU A 86 -0.75 -5.08 8.75
N ARG A 87 0.33 -5.77 8.34
CA ARG A 87 1.49 -6.06 9.21
C ARG A 87 2.15 -4.81 9.75
N LEU A 88 2.30 -3.77 8.93
CA LEU A 88 2.89 -2.50 9.35
C LEU A 88 1.96 -1.71 10.30
N ARG A 89 0.64 -1.74 10.07
CA ARG A 89 -0.34 -1.13 10.98
C ARG A 89 -0.36 -1.83 12.33
N ASP A 90 -0.26 -3.17 12.36
CA ASP A 90 -0.17 -3.95 13.60
C ASP A 90 1.05 -3.55 14.44
N VAL A 91 2.22 -3.40 13.81
CA VAL A 91 3.45 -2.98 14.49
C VAL A 91 3.31 -1.56 15.04
N SER A 92 2.68 -0.65 14.30
CA SER A 92 2.41 0.72 14.76
C SER A 92 1.43 0.76 15.93
N ALA A 93 0.38 -0.05 15.88
CA ALA A 93 -0.60 -0.20 16.96
C ALA A 93 0.04 -0.80 18.22
N TRP A 94 0.89 -1.83 18.05
CA TRP A 94 1.67 -2.42 19.14
C TRP A 94 2.58 -1.38 19.79
N ALA A 95 3.33 -0.61 19.01
CA ALA A 95 4.26 0.39 19.53
C ALA A 95 3.51 1.51 20.29
N THR A 96 2.34 1.92 19.80
CA THR A 96 1.45 2.85 20.51
C THR A 96 0.94 2.25 21.83
N GLY A 97 0.64 0.94 21.85
CA GLY A 97 0.30 0.22 23.07
C GLY A 97 1.48 0.20 24.07
N GLN A 98 2.69 -0.08 23.58
CA GLN A 98 3.91 -0.08 24.39
C GLN A 98 4.26 1.31 24.93
N GLN A 99 4.03 2.37 24.17
CA GLN A 99 4.22 3.74 24.64
C GLN A 99 3.45 3.97 25.95
N LYS A 100 2.18 3.55 25.98
CA LYS A 100 1.31 3.65 27.16
C LYS A 100 1.76 2.72 28.28
N GLN A 101 2.08 1.47 27.97
CA GLN A 101 2.50 0.47 28.97
C GLN A 101 3.82 0.82 29.65
N GLN A 102 4.77 1.37 28.89
CA GLN A 102 6.09 1.79 29.38
C GLN A 102 6.05 3.19 30.00
N GLY A 103 4.92 3.90 29.94
CA GLY A 103 4.76 5.24 30.50
C GLY A 103 5.64 6.30 29.83
N VAL A 104 6.03 6.10 28.57
CA VAL A 104 6.87 7.05 27.84
C VAL A 104 6.01 8.10 27.13
N PRO A 105 6.41 9.39 27.13
CA PRO A 105 5.59 10.47 26.58
C PRO A 105 5.44 10.39 25.06
N ASP A 106 6.44 9.82 24.38
CA ASP A 106 6.56 9.77 22.93
C ASP A 106 6.92 8.33 22.52
N ILE A 107 6.39 7.87 21.38
CA ILE A 107 6.68 6.57 20.78
C ILE A 107 8.19 6.38 20.52
N LYS A 108 8.95 7.46 20.36
CA LYS A 108 10.42 7.48 20.29
C LYS A 108 11.11 6.85 21.49
N GLY A 109 10.42 6.78 22.63
CA GLY A 109 10.93 6.19 23.87
C GLY A 109 10.65 4.70 24.05
N VAL A 110 9.84 4.08 23.17
CA VAL A 110 9.49 2.65 23.24
C VAL A 110 10.73 1.79 23.06
N LYS A 111 10.93 0.82 23.94
CA LYS A 111 12.07 -0.10 23.92
C LYS A 111 11.65 -1.49 23.47
N ASP A 112 12.67 -2.27 23.10
CA ASP A 112 12.60 -3.72 22.87
C ASP A 112 11.53 -4.14 21.87
N LEU A 113 11.84 -4.00 20.57
CA LEU A 113 10.97 -4.51 19.52
C LEU A 113 10.77 -6.02 19.71
N ALA A 114 9.52 -6.42 19.98
CA ALA A 114 9.24 -7.83 20.24
C ALA A 114 9.57 -8.68 18.99
N PRO A 115 10.13 -9.90 19.14
CA PRO A 115 10.54 -10.74 18.00
C PRO A 115 9.42 -11.04 17.00
N ALA A 116 8.17 -11.10 17.46
CA ALA A 116 6.99 -11.26 16.63
C ALA A 116 6.74 -10.02 15.76
N GLU A 117 6.91 -8.82 16.30
CA GLU A 117 6.74 -7.57 15.57
C GLU A 117 7.88 -7.35 14.57
N ALA A 118 9.11 -7.72 14.93
CA ALA A 118 10.23 -7.77 13.99
C ALA A 118 9.96 -8.74 12.82
N ALA A 119 9.30 -9.88 13.07
CA ALA A 119 8.90 -10.82 12.03
C ALA A 119 7.83 -10.21 11.10
N LYS A 120 6.85 -9.47 11.64
CA LYS A 120 5.86 -8.76 10.81
C LYS A 120 6.49 -7.72 9.90
N VAL A 121 7.50 -6.98 10.37
CA VAL A 121 8.26 -6.04 9.52
C VAL A 121 8.98 -6.78 8.40
N ALA A 122 9.61 -7.92 8.70
CA ALA A 122 10.29 -8.75 7.69
C ALA A 122 9.29 -9.28 6.64
N GLU A 123 8.14 -9.80 7.08
CA GLU A 123 7.07 -10.25 6.18
C GLU A 123 6.57 -9.10 5.28
N ALA A 124 6.39 -7.90 5.83
CA ALA A 124 5.99 -6.73 5.05
C ALA A 124 7.03 -6.35 3.98
N ILE A 125 8.33 -6.40 4.32
CA ILE A 125 9.42 -6.19 3.35
C ILE A 125 9.35 -7.20 2.20
N ASP A 126 9.13 -8.48 2.50
CA ASP A 126 9.03 -9.52 1.48
C ASP A 126 7.82 -9.32 0.56
N LEU A 127 6.66 -8.98 1.14
CA LEU A 127 5.43 -8.72 0.39
C LEU A 127 5.55 -7.47 -0.50
N LEU A 128 6.16 -6.40 0.00
CA LEU A 128 6.42 -5.19 -0.80
C LEU A 128 7.42 -5.44 -1.92
N THR A 129 8.46 -6.24 -1.66
CA THR A 129 9.44 -6.63 -2.68
C THR A 129 8.78 -7.42 -3.80
N LYS A 130 7.88 -8.36 -3.47
CA LYS A 130 7.09 -9.11 -4.45
C LYS A 130 6.15 -8.20 -5.25
N ALA A 131 5.46 -7.27 -4.58
CA ALA A 131 4.54 -6.34 -5.23
C ALA A 131 5.24 -5.39 -6.22
N ASN A 132 6.50 -5.00 -5.92
CA ASN A 132 7.26 -4.08 -6.76
C ASN A 132 7.65 -4.65 -8.13
N ALA A 133 7.80 -5.98 -8.24
CA ALA A 133 8.19 -6.63 -9.48
C ALA A 133 7.10 -6.61 -10.59
N THR A 134 5.87 -6.19 -10.26
CA THR A 134 4.68 -6.37 -11.11
C THR A 134 4.16 -5.08 -11.76
N PHE A 135 4.91 -3.98 -11.72
CA PHE A 135 4.47 -2.70 -12.30
C PHE A 135 4.79 -2.61 -13.81
N GLY A 136 3.85 -3.04 -14.66
CA GLY A 136 3.95 -2.93 -16.13
C GLY A 136 3.10 -1.80 -16.70
N ILE A 137 3.70 -0.64 -17.00
CA ILE A 137 2.99 0.56 -17.53
C ILE A 137 3.17 0.80 -19.03
N GLN A 138 4.09 0.08 -19.69
CA GLN A 138 4.41 0.31 -21.11
C GLN A 138 3.23 0.01 -22.05
N ALA A 139 2.40 -0.99 -21.73
CA ALA A 139 1.24 -1.37 -22.54
C ALA A 139 0.10 -0.33 -22.52
N LEU A 140 0.13 0.67 -21.63
CA LEU A 140 -0.83 1.78 -21.64
C LEU A 140 -0.63 2.74 -22.82
N ASP A 141 0.60 2.84 -23.34
CA ASP A 141 0.93 3.76 -24.44
C ASP A 141 0.32 3.33 -25.78
N GLU A 142 -0.03 2.05 -25.90
CA GLU A 142 -0.56 1.46 -27.14
C GLU A 142 -2.09 1.64 -27.27
N ILE A 143 -2.79 2.06 -26.21
CA ILE A 143 -4.25 2.32 -26.23
C ILE A 143 -4.58 3.60 -27.02
N GLY A 144 -3.79 4.65 -26.83
CA GLY A 144 -4.06 5.99 -27.38
C GLY A 144 -4.24 6.02 -28.90
N PRO A 145 -3.30 5.45 -29.69
CA PRO A 145 -3.39 5.41 -31.15
C PRO A 145 -4.63 4.67 -31.67
N GLN A 146 -5.01 3.56 -31.03
CA GLN A 146 -6.18 2.77 -31.43
C GLN A 146 -7.49 3.53 -31.18
N LEU A 147 -7.58 4.27 -30.08
CA LEU A 147 -8.72 5.16 -29.82
C LEU A 147 -8.82 6.31 -30.84
N ASP A 148 -7.70 6.85 -31.29
CA ASP A 148 -7.69 7.85 -32.37
C ASP A 148 -8.16 7.25 -33.70
N GLU A 149 -7.80 5.99 -33.97
CA GLU A 149 -8.29 5.26 -35.13
C GLU A 149 -9.80 5.04 -35.05
N VAL A 150 -10.35 4.62 -33.91
CA VAL A 150 -11.81 4.51 -33.70
C VAL A 150 -12.51 5.82 -34.09
N VAL A 151 -12.08 6.95 -33.53
CA VAL A 151 -12.70 8.27 -33.83
C VAL A 151 -12.56 8.64 -35.30
N ALA A 152 -11.39 8.41 -35.91
CA ALA A 152 -11.15 8.75 -37.31
C ALA A 152 -12.03 7.91 -38.25
N LYS A 153 -12.16 6.61 -38.00
CA LYS A 153 -12.95 5.70 -38.83
C LYS A 153 -14.46 5.89 -38.64
N THR A 154 -14.94 6.16 -37.42
CA THR A 154 -16.35 6.55 -37.20
C THR A 154 -16.66 7.89 -37.87
N LYS A 155 -15.75 8.87 -37.84
CA LYS A 155 -15.91 10.14 -38.56
C LYS A 155 -15.98 9.93 -40.07
N ALA A 156 -15.15 9.04 -40.62
CA ALA A 156 -15.19 8.70 -42.04
C ALA A 156 -16.53 8.05 -42.42
N ALA A 157 -17.02 7.11 -41.62
CA ALA A 157 -18.33 6.50 -41.81
C ALA A 157 -19.47 7.53 -41.76
N ARG A 158 -19.42 8.47 -40.82
CA ARG A 158 -20.36 9.59 -40.70
C ARG A 158 -20.38 10.46 -41.96
N SER A 159 -19.21 10.73 -42.56
CA SER A 159 -19.14 11.58 -43.75
C SER A 159 -19.80 10.96 -45.00
N THR A 160 -20.00 9.64 -45.01
CA THR A 160 -20.54 8.90 -46.15
C THR A 160 -21.94 8.32 -45.91
N SER A 161 -22.47 8.36 -44.68
CA SER A 161 -23.77 7.78 -44.30
C SER A 161 -25.00 8.56 -44.81
N GLY A 162 -24.84 9.86 -45.12
CA GLY A 162 -25.89 10.76 -45.58
C GLY A 162 -25.82 11.12 -47.08
N ALA A 163 -24.99 10.43 -47.87
CA ALA A 163 -24.85 10.71 -49.29
C ALA A 163 -26.12 10.31 -50.06
N THR A 164 -27.07 11.24 -50.20
CA THR A 164 -28.37 11.04 -50.84
C THR A 164 -28.45 11.61 -52.26
N GLY A 165 -27.43 12.36 -52.71
CA GLY A 165 -27.35 12.91 -54.07
C GLY A 165 -26.37 12.13 -54.95
N GLY A 166 -26.89 11.34 -55.89
CA GLY A 166 -26.12 10.54 -56.85
C GLY A 166 -26.97 9.41 -57.44
N ASP A 167 -26.54 8.85 -58.57
CA ASP A 167 -27.22 7.70 -59.18
C ASP A 167 -27.14 6.46 -58.26
N SER A 168 -27.96 5.43 -58.52
CA SER A 168 -28.03 4.21 -57.70
C SER A 168 -26.68 3.50 -57.45
N GLN A 169 -25.69 3.72 -58.32
CA GLN A 169 -24.33 3.23 -58.18
C GLN A 169 -23.52 4.02 -57.14
N ASP A 170 -23.67 5.34 -57.08
CA ASP A 170 -22.99 6.20 -56.11
C ASP A 170 -23.51 5.96 -54.69
N GLN A 171 -24.82 5.77 -54.55
CA GLN A 171 -25.44 5.38 -53.28
C GLN A 171 -24.93 4.03 -52.77
N ARG A 172 -24.76 3.05 -53.66
CA ARG A 172 -24.16 1.75 -53.31
C ARG A 172 -22.69 1.86 -52.91
N LEU A 173 -21.91 2.72 -53.60
CA LEU A 173 -20.51 2.95 -53.28
C LEU A 173 -20.37 3.62 -51.91
N ALA A 174 -21.18 4.65 -51.63
CA ALA A 174 -21.20 5.34 -50.34
C ALA A 174 -21.59 4.39 -49.20
N ALA A 175 -22.62 3.55 -49.39
CA ALA A 175 -23.01 2.53 -48.40
C ALA A 175 -21.88 1.53 -48.11
N ASN A 176 -21.16 1.07 -49.14
CA ASN A 176 -20.01 0.17 -48.97
C ASN A 176 -18.84 0.86 -48.24
N GLN A 177 -18.57 2.14 -48.53
CA GLN A 177 -17.53 2.92 -47.85
C GLN A 177 -17.87 3.17 -46.37
N THR A 178 -19.14 3.45 -46.06
CA THR A 178 -19.65 3.55 -44.67
C THR A 178 -19.42 2.24 -43.92
N ARG A 179 -19.83 1.10 -44.49
CA ARG A 179 -19.64 -0.23 -43.86
C ARG A 179 -18.17 -0.57 -43.65
N LEU A 180 -17.31 -0.31 -44.64
CA LEU A 180 -15.87 -0.55 -44.52
C LEU A 180 -15.25 0.31 -43.40
N SER A 181 -15.66 1.56 -43.29
CA SER A 181 -15.17 2.47 -42.26
C SER A 181 -15.65 2.05 -40.87
N LEU A 182 -16.91 1.64 -40.72
CA LEU A 182 -17.44 1.09 -39.46
C LEU A 182 -16.71 -0.19 -39.05
N ASN A 183 -16.47 -1.13 -39.97
CA ASN A 183 -15.73 -2.35 -39.67
C ASN A 183 -14.32 -2.04 -39.16
N ARG A 184 -13.61 -1.08 -39.79
CA ARG A 184 -12.28 -0.65 -39.30
C ARG A 184 -12.34 0.01 -37.91
N ALA A 185 -13.41 0.76 -37.61
CA ALA A 185 -13.62 1.32 -36.29
C ALA A 185 -13.83 0.21 -35.24
N ILE A 186 -14.58 -0.83 -35.60
CA ILE A 186 -14.82 -2.01 -34.75
C ILE A 186 -13.55 -2.80 -34.51
N ASP A 187 -12.75 -3.05 -35.55
CA ASP A 187 -11.46 -3.72 -35.44
C ASP A 187 -10.53 -2.98 -34.46
N ALA A 188 -10.43 -1.65 -34.59
CA ALA A 188 -9.65 -0.83 -33.66
C ALA A 188 -10.22 -0.85 -32.22
N SER A 189 -11.55 -0.85 -32.07
CA SER A 189 -12.20 -0.97 -30.75
C SER A 189 -11.95 -2.34 -30.10
N ASN A 190 -11.96 -3.41 -30.88
CA ASN A 190 -11.67 -4.77 -30.42
C ASN A 190 -10.22 -4.92 -29.98
N GLU A 191 -9.30 -4.28 -30.69
CA GLU A 191 -7.89 -4.21 -30.32
C GLU A 191 -7.70 -3.47 -28.98
N VAL A 192 -8.40 -2.33 -28.78
CA VAL A 192 -8.42 -1.64 -27.48
C VAL A 192 -8.94 -2.56 -26.37
N ASN A 193 -10.08 -3.23 -26.57
CA ASN A 193 -10.66 -4.12 -25.57
C ASN A 193 -9.75 -5.31 -25.23
N THR A 194 -9.05 -5.85 -26.22
CA THR A 194 -8.06 -6.92 -26.03
C THR A 194 -6.91 -6.44 -25.15
N ARG A 195 -6.38 -5.24 -25.42
CA ARG A 195 -5.30 -4.63 -24.63
C ARG A 195 -5.73 -4.31 -23.21
N VAL A 196 -6.91 -3.71 -23.04
CA VAL A 196 -7.48 -3.41 -21.70
C VAL A 196 -7.70 -4.70 -20.90
N THR A 197 -8.14 -5.78 -21.54
CA THR A 197 -8.31 -7.08 -20.89
C THR A 197 -6.96 -7.72 -20.49
N ALA A 198 -5.91 -7.55 -21.29
CA ALA A 198 -4.57 -7.97 -20.89
C ALA A 198 -4.06 -7.13 -19.71
N LEU A 199 -4.27 -5.81 -19.74
CA LEU A 199 -3.89 -4.90 -18.68
C LEU A 199 -4.62 -5.16 -17.37
N SER A 200 -5.87 -5.62 -17.40
CA SER A 200 -6.62 -5.96 -16.17
C SER A 200 -5.99 -7.09 -15.37
N GLN A 201 -5.05 -7.85 -15.95
CA GLN A 201 -4.27 -8.83 -15.20
C GLN A 201 -3.20 -8.19 -14.32
N THR A 202 -2.85 -6.92 -14.53
CA THR A 202 -1.71 -6.25 -13.85
C THR A 202 -2.05 -4.86 -13.32
N LEU A 203 -3.12 -4.21 -13.78
CA LEU A 203 -3.54 -2.87 -13.38
C LEU A 203 -5.05 -2.83 -13.15
N ASP A 204 -5.48 -1.93 -12.26
CA ASP A 204 -6.91 -1.64 -12.12
C ASP A 204 -7.37 -0.76 -13.28
N VAL A 205 -8.11 -1.37 -14.20
CA VAL A 205 -8.60 -0.75 -15.43
C VAL A 205 -10.13 -0.85 -15.53
N ALA A 206 -10.85 -1.09 -14.44
CA ALA A 206 -12.30 -1.31 -14.45
C ALA A 206 -13.07 -0.15 -15.12
N ALA A 207 -12.76 1.09 -14.74
CA ALA A 207 -13.37 2.29 -15.34
C ALA A 207 -12.96 2.50 -16.81
N ILE A 208 -11.74 2.11 -17.19
CA ILE A 208 -11.32 2.12 -18.60
C ILE A 208 -12.14 1.11 -19.39
N LYS A 209 -12.30 -0.10 -18.86
CA LYS A 209 -13.07 -1.19 -19.47
C LYS A 209 -14.53 -0.81 -19.68
N GLU A 210 -15.17 -0.18 -18.70
CA GLU A 210 -16.55 0.31 -18.82
C GLU A 210 -16.72 1.23 -20.05
N HIS A 211 -15.80 2.18 -20.24
CA HIS A 211 -15.86 3.08 -21.39
C HIS A 211 -15.48 2.42 -22.71
N THR A 212 -14.56 1.45 -22.73
CA THR A 212 -14.23 0.73 -23.96
C THR A 212 -15.31 -0.26 -24.38
N ASP A 213 -16.00 -0.88 -23.43
CA ASP A 213 -17.20 -1.69 -23.67
C ASP A 213 -18.36 -0.81 -24.20
N ALA A 214 -18.53 0.41 -23.68
CA ALA A 214 -19.50 1.38 -24.20
C ALA A 214 -19.19 1.84 -25.65
N ILE A 215 -17.91 2.03 -26.01
CA ILE A 215 -17.49 2.33 -27.39
C ILE A 215 -17.85 1.17 -28.32
N ALA A 216 -17.55 -0.07 -27.91
CA ALA A 216 -17.87 -1.26 -28.70
C ALA A 216 -19.38 -1.39 -28.92
N ALA A 217 -20.18 -1.24 -27.85
CA ALA A 217 -21.64 -1.28 -27.95
C ALA A 217 -22.22 -0.21 -28.89
N ALA A 218 -21.67 1.02 -28.87
CA ALA A 218 -22.09 2.07 -29.79
C ALA A 218 -21.75 1.74 -31.26
N LEU A 219 -20.59 1.14 -31.52
CA LEU A 219 -20.18 0.72 -32.86
C LEU A 219 -21.00 -0.47 -33.38
N ASP A 220 -21.29 -1.45 -32.52
CA ASP A 220 -22.16 -2.58 -32.86
C ASP A 220 -23.60 -2.12 -33.16
N GLY A 221 -24.10 -1.11 -32.44
CA GLY A 221 -25.37 -0.44 -32.74
C GLY A 221 -25.40 0.13 -34.17
N LEU A 222 -24.30 0.74 -34.61
CA LEU A 222 -24.18 1.32 -35.96
C LEU A 222 -24.07 0.28 -37.08
N GLN A 223 -23.64 -0.95 -36.80
CA GLN A 223 -23.72 -2.03 -37.79
C GLN A 223 -25.17 -2.43 -38.09
N ASN A 224 -26.06 -2.30 -37.11
CA ASN A 224 -27.48 -2.65 -37.24
C ASN A 224 -28.32 -1.48 -37.76
N ASP A 225 -27.99 -0.25 -37.38
CA ASP A 225 -28.67 0.96 -37.83
C ASP A 225 -27.70 2.14 -37.98
N ALA A 226 -27.30 2.42 -39.22
CA ALA A 226 -26.39 3.53 -39.54
C ALA A 226 -27.05 4.91 -39.50
N SER A 227 -28.37 5.01 -39.30
CA SER A 227 -29.08 6.29 -39.26
C SER A 227 -28.77 7.10 -37.98
N ALA A 228 -28.37 6.42 -36.90
CA ALA A 228 -28.01 7.02 -35.62
C ALA A 228 -26.53 7.45 -35.51
N ILE A 229 -25.81 7.55 -36.64
CA ILE A 229 -24.34 7.74 -36.66
C ILE A 229 -23.88 9.08 -36.11
N ASP A 230 -24.69 10.12 -36.17
CA ASP A 230 -24.37 11.42 -35.56
C ASP A 230 -24.31 11.31 -34.02
N ASP A 231 -25.36 10.76 -33.40
CA ASP A 231 -25.46 10.59 -31.95
C ASP A 231 -24.41 9.60 -31.44
N ALA A 232 -24.22 8.48 -32.14
CA ALA A 232 -23.21 7.49 -31.80
C ALA A 232 -21.78 8.04 -31.90
N TYR A 233 -21.51 8.88 -32.91
CA TYR A 233 -20.20 9.51 -33.06
C TYR A 233 -19.86 10.42 -31.88
N ASP A 234 -20.81 11.23 -31.41
CA ASP A 234 -20.60 12.12 -30.27
C ASP A 234 -20.44 11.33 -28.96
N ALA A 235 -21.21 10.26 -28.77
CA ALA A 235 -21.05 9.33 -27.65
C ALA A 235 -19.67 8.66 -27.65
N ILE A 236 -19.23 8.12 -28.80
CA ILE A 236 -17.91 7.50 -28.97
C ILE A 236 -16.81 8.50 -28.63
N ARG A 237 -16.88 9.75 -29.11
CA ARG A 237 -15.88 10.78 -28.76
C ARG A 237 -15.86 11.11 -27.28
N LYS A 238 -17.00 11.11 -26.60
CA LYS A 238 -17.07 11.31 -25.15
C LYS A 238 -16.34 10.18 -24.42
N HIS A 239 -16.68 8.94 -24.72
CA HIS A 239 -16.04 7.78 -24.08
C HIS A 239 -14.54 7.68 -24.40
N VAL A 240 -14.13 7.96 -25.64
CA VAL A 240 -12.70 8.00 -26.03
C VAL A 240 -11.93 9.04 -25.21
N ARG A 241 -12.50 10.24 -24.99
CA ARG A 241 -11.88 11.26 -24.12
C ARG A 241 -11.73 10.76 -22.69
N SER A 242 -12.79 10.18 -22.12
CA SER A 242 -12.76 9.61 -20.77
C SER A 242 -11.72 8.50 -20.64
N VAL A 243 -11.60 7.58 -21.61
CA VAL A 243 -10.54 6.57 -21.60
C VAL A 243 -9.15 7.21 -21.62
N LYS A 244 -8.92 8.20 -22.49
CA LYS A 244 -7.62 8.90 -22.56
C LYS A 244 -7.24 9.60 -21.26
N GLU A 245 -8.22 10.21 -20.57
CA GLU A 245 -8.02 10.83 -19.26
C GLU A 245 -7.69 9.78 -18.19
N LEU A 246 -8.46 8.70 -18.11
CA LEU A 246 -8.21 7.60 -17.16
C LEU A 246 -6.85 6.93 -17.39
N VAL A 247 -6.46 6.70 -18.64
CA VAL A 247 -5.13 6.15 -19.00
C VAL A 247 -4.01 7.10 -18.57
N ARG A 248 -4.19 8.41 -18.77
CA ARG A 248 -3.21 9.42 -18.32
C ARG A 248 -3.07 9.41 -16.80
N ASP A 249 -4.18 9.38 -16.06
CA ASP A 249 -4.18 9.38 -14.60
C ASP A 249 -3.61 8.07 -14.03
N LEU A 250 -3.90 6.94 -14.68
CA LEU A 250 -3.31 5.65 -14.32
C LEU A 250 -1.81 5.66 -14.56
N LYS A 251 -1.34 6.18 -15.71
CA LYS A 251 0.10 6.30 -16.00
C LYS A 251 0.81 7.20 -14.98
N ALA A 252 0.22 8.34 -14.65
CA ALA A 252 0.77 9.26 -13.66
C ALA A 252 0.94 8.57 -12.30
N ARG A 253 -0.12 7.94 -11.77
CA ARG A 253 -0.08 7.20 -10.51
C ARG A 253 0.90 6.04 -10.54
N SER A 254 0.84 5.20 -11.57
CA SER A 254 1.69 4.02 -11.69
C SER A 254 3.16 4.32 -11.91
N SER A 255 3.51 5.49 -12.46
CA SER A 255 4.91 5.93 -12.59
C SER A 255 5.57 6.27 -11.25
N GLN A 256 4.78 6.69 -10.26
CA GLN A 256 5.28 7.09 -8.93
C GLN A 256 5.41 5.91 -7.96
N LEU A 257 4.62 4.85 -8.17
CA LEU A 257 4.54 3.69 -7.29
C LEU A 257 5.89 3.00 -7.02
N PRO A 258 6.74 2.69 -8.03
CA PRO A 258 8.01 1.99 -7.76
C PRO A 258 8.94 2.79 -6.84
N ALA A 259 9.00 4.11 -7.01
CA ALA A 259 9.82 4.98 -6.18
C ALA A 259 9.27 5.08 -4.75
N ALA A 260 7.94 5.16 -4.59
CA ALA A 260 7.28 5.16 -3.29
C ALA A 260 7.51 3.84 -2.52
N VAL A 261 7.33 2.70 -3.19
CA VAL A 261 7.63 1.38 -2.61
C VAL A 261 9.11 1.27 -2.24
N GLY A 262 10.01 1.77 -3.09
CA GLY A 262 11.46 1.83 -2.81
C GLY A 262 11.79 2.61 -1.54
N ARG A 263 11.18 3.80 -1.34
CA ARG A 263 11.34 4.60 -0.12
C ARG A 263 10.81 3.91 1.13
N ILE A 264 9.64 3.28 1.05
CA ILE A 264 9.08 2.50 2.17
C ILE A 264 10.02 1.34 2.52
N LEU A 265 10.45 0.56 1.53
CA LEU A 265 11.40 -0.55 1.74
C LEU A 265 12.71 -0.08 2.38
N PHE A 266 13.26 1.06 1.94
CA PHE A 266 14.45 1.67 2.52
C PHE A 266 14.28 1.94 4.03
N VAL A 267 13.16 2.56 4.42
CA VAL A 267 12.85 2.85 5.83
C VAL A 267 12.68 1.57 6.64
N LEU A 268 11.92 0.59 6.12
CA LEU A 268 11.66 -0.67 6.83
C LEU A 268 12.91 -1.52 7.02
N ARG A 269 13.78 -1.61 6.01
CA ARG A 269 15.06 -2.34 6.11
C ARG A 269 15.99 -1.69 7.13
N SER A 270 16.06 -0.37 7.15
CA SER A 270 16.80 0.38 8.18
C SER A 270 16.27 0.07 9.59
N PHE A 271 14.94 0.12 9.74
CA PHE A 271 14.27 -0.14 11.01
C PHE A 271 14.54 -1.57 11.50
N LEU A 272 14.44 -2.55 10.61
CA LEU A 272 14.66 -3.95 10.96
C LEU A 272 16.14 -4.25 11.25
N ALA A 273 17.08 -3.66 10.50
CA ALA A 273 18.51 -3.83 10.73
C ALA A 273 18.94 -3.25 12.10
N LEU A 274 18.29 -2.17 12.53
CA LEU A 274 18.49 -1.59 13.86
C LEU A 274 17.95 -2.49 14.98
N ASN A 275 16.72 -3.01 14.83
CA ASN A 275 16.00 -3.69 15.91
C ASN A 275 16.20 -5.20 15.98
N ALA A 276 16.54 -5.84 14.87
CA ALA A 276 16.82 -7.27 14.79
C ALA A 276 18.05 -7.52 13.89
N PRO A 277 19.27 -7.20 14.39
CA PRO A 277 20.50 -7.39 13.64
C PRO A 277 20.61 -8.82 13.09
N GLY A 278 20.88 -8.95 11.79
CA GLY A 278 20.95 -10.25 11.09
C GLY A 278 19.64 -10.70 10.44
N ARG A 279 18.50 -10.05 10.70
CA ARG A 279 17.24 -10.28 9.95
C ARG A 279 17.05 -9.37 8.75
N ALA A 280 17.82 -8.28 8.67
CA ALA A 280 17.87 -7.40 7.52
C ALA A 280 19.30 -6.90 7.29
N VAL A 281 19.62 -6.66 6.02
CA VAL A 281 20.83 -5.93 5.63
C VAL A 281 20.53 -4.45 5.76
N ALA A 282 21.41 -3.70 6.42
CA ALA A 282 21.30 -2.24 6.48
C ALA A 282 21.36 -1.65 5.06
N PRO A 283 20.66 -0.54 4.77
CA PRO A 283 20.69 0.05 3.44
C PRO A 283 22.10 0.40 2.99
N THR A 284 22.34 0.21 1.70
CA THR A 284 23.56 0.59 1.01
C THR A 284 23.67 2.10 0.83
N ASP A 285 24.88 2.61 0.59
CA ASP A 285 25.11 4.03 0.28
C ASP A 285 24.32 4.49 -0.96
N ASP A 286 24.13 3.60 -1.93
CA ASP A 286 23.35 3.88 -3.13
C ASP A 286 21.85 3.97 -2.82
N GLU A 287 21.31 3.08 -1.98
CA GLU A 287 19.93 3.19 -1.49
C GLU A 287 19.71 4.48 -0.68
N ILE A 288 20.68 4.86 0.16
CA ILE A 288 20.63 6.12 0.92
C ILE A 288 20.55 7.31 -0.04
N LYS A 289 21.46 7.39 -1.03
CA LYS A 289 21.45 8.47 -2.03
C LYS A 289 20.15 8.52 -2.83
N ALA A 290 19.60 7.37 -3.19
CA ALA A 290 18.40 7.28 -4.02
C ALA A 290 17.13 7.70 -3.28
N TYR A 291 17.01 7.36 -1.99
CA TYR A 291 15.71 7.42 -1.30
C TYR A 291 15.64 8.45 -0.18
N LEU A 292 16.75 8.86 0.43
CA LEU A 292 16.77 9.72 1.61
C LEU A 292 16.08 11.08 1.39
N ALA A 293 16.36 11.75 0.27
CA ALA A 293 15.79 13.07 -0.02
C ALA A 293 14.24 13.05 -0.14
N GLY A 294 13.65 11.87 -0.40
CA GLY A 294 12.21 11.71 -0.54
C GLY A 294 11.51 11.16 0.71
N THR A 295 12.22 10.82 1.79
CA THR A 295 11.57 10.24 2.98
C THR A 295 10.97 11.29 3.92
N GLN A 296 11.52 12.50 3.99
CA GLN A 296 10.99 13.55 4.86
C GLN A 296 9.77 14.23 4.23
N GLY A 297 8.67 14.36 4.98
CA GLY A 297 7.43 15.02 4.54
C GLY A 297 6.58 14.23 3.53
N ASN A 298 7.20 13.37 2.71
CA ASN A 298 6.51 12.64 1.65
C ASN A 298 6.22 11.17 1.97
N LEU A 299 6.85 10.57 3.00
CA LEU A 299 6.63 9.15 3.29
C LEU A 299 5.17 8.84 3.65
N GLY A 300 4.47 9.77 4.31
CA GLY A 300 3.02 9.63 4.54
C GLY A 300 2.22 9.59 3.22
N GLN A 301 2.61 10.39 2.23
CA GLN A 301 2.03 10.35 0.89
C GLN A 301 2.38 9.05 0.16
N ASP A 302 3.60 8.53 0.33
CA ASP A 302 4.00 7.24 -0.22
C ASP A 302 3.17 6.10 0.38
N PHE A 303 2.97 6.08 1.70
CA PHE A 303 2.09 5.13 2.36
C PHE A 303 0.66 5.23 1.81
N ASN A 304 0.15 6.45 1.60
CA ASN A 304 -1.17 6.63 1.00
C ASN A 304 -1.22 6.19 -0.47
N LEU A 305 -0.17 6.45 -1.26
CA LEU A 305 -0.10 6.04 -2.66
C LEU A 305 -0.05 4.51 -2.80
N VAL A 306 0.69 3.83 -1.91
CA VAL A 306 0.95 2.39 -1.97
C VAL A 306 -0.15 1.56 -1.29
N PHE A 307 -0.69 2.03 -0.17
CA PHE A 307 -1.65 1.27 0.66
C PHE A 307 -3.03 1.93 0.75
N GLY A 308 -3.21 3.15 0.24
CA GLY A 308 -4.38 3.96 0.51
C GLY A 308 -5.64 3.50 -0.20
N ASP A 309 -6.67 3.38 0.62
CA ASP A 309 -8.10 3.27 0.35
C ASP A 309 -8.81 4.64 0.59
N GLY A 310 -8.06 5.75 0.51
CA GLY A 310 -8.57 7.13 0.62
C GLY A 310 -8.51 7.76 2.02
N ARG A 311 -7.87 7.11 3.01
CA ARG A 311 -7.63 7.69 4.35
C ARG A 311 -6.14 8.01 4.49
N GLU A 312 -5.82 9.30 4.54
CA GLU A 312 -4.45 9.78 4.72
C GLU A 312 -3.84 9.18 6.01
N THR A 313 -2.75 8.43 5.83
CA THR A 313 -1.76 7.99 6.83
C THR A 313 -2.21 7.21 8.07
N MET A 314 -3.49 6.92 8.30
CA MET A 314 -3.94 6.21 9.51
C MET A 314 -3.24 4.85 9.67
N GLY A 315 -2.38 4.76 10.69
CA GLY A 315 -1.71 3.53 11.12
C GLY A 315 -0.26 3.33 10.66
N PHE A 316 0.40 4.34 10.09
CA PHE A 316 1.82 4.25 9.69
C PHE A 316 2.76 5.25 10.41
N ASP A 317 2.25 5.96 11.42
CA ASP A 317 2.97 7.04 12.10
C ASP A 317 4.33 6.62 12.66
N LEU A 318 4.44 5.38 13.16
CA LEU A 318 5.70 4.82 13.66
C LEU A 318 6.83 4.96 12.64
N PHE A 319 6.57 4.59 11.39
CA PHE A 319 7.57 4.59 10.32
C PHE A 319 7.82 5.98 9.75
N VAL A 320 6.80 6.85 9.73
CA VAL A 320 6.95 8.27 9.37
C VAL A 320 7.85 8.99 10.38
N ILE A 321 7.64 8.76 11.68
CA ILE A 321 8.50 9.30 12.74
C ILE A 321 9.91 8.72 12.64
N TYR A 322 10.03 7.41 12.44
CA TYR A 322 11.33 6.76 12.31
C TYR A 322 12.12 7.28 11.11
N ALA A 323 11.49 7.56 9.97
CA ALA A 323 12.17 8.13 8.80
C ALA A 323 12.83 9.47 9.10
N SER A 324 12.19 10.32 9.92
CA SER A 324 12.76 11.59 10.37
C SER A 324 13.98 11.37 11.28
N VAL A 325 13.93 10.36 12.16
CA VAL A 325 15.07 9.99 13.03
C VAL A 325 16.22 9.41 12.20
N LEU A 326 15.91 8.53 11.26
CA LEU A 326 16.87 7.89 10.36
C LEU A 326 17.66 8.94 9.56
N GLU A 327 16.98 9.98 9.05
CA GLU A 327 17.63 11.06 8.33
C GLU A 327 18.66 11.81 9.19
N GLN A 328 18.28 12.19 10.41
CA GLN A 328 19.19 12.85 11.35
C GLN A 328 20.39 11.97 11.67
N GLN A 329 20.17 10.67 11.88
CA GLN A 329 21.23 9.69 12.12
C GLN A 329 22.16 9.56 10.92
N LEU A 330 21.63 9.48 9.70
CA LEU A 330 22.44 9.38 8.48
C LEU A 330 23.24 10.67 8.22
N ALA A 331 22.66 11.85 8.47
CA ALA A 331 23.37 13.11 8.36
C ALA A 331 24.55 13.19 9.34
N VAL A 332 24.36 12.79 10.59
CA VAL A 332 25.45 12.73 11.57
C VAL A 332 26.49 11.68 11.18
N ARG A 333 26.08 10.50 10.70
CA ARG A 333 27.02 9.48 10.21
C ARG A 333 27.85 9.97 9.02
N ALA A 334 27.28 10.78 8.14
CA ALA A 334 28.03 11.41 7.06
C ALA A 334 29.08 12.41 7.61
N LYS A 335 28.72 13.23 8.60
CA LYS A 335 29.68 14.11 9.32
C LYS A 335 30.79 13.31 9.99
N MET A 336 30.45 12.21 10.66
CA MET A 336 31.43 11.30 11.30
C MET A 336 32.36 10.64 10.27
N ALA A 337 31.81 10.17 9.15
CA ALA A 337 32.58 9.53 8.09
C ALA A 337 33.57 10.51 7.43
N ALA A 338 33.18 11.78 7.26
CA ALA A 338 34.06 12.85 6.79
C ALA A 338 35.23 13.12 7.78
N ALA A 339 34.98 12.92 9.07
CA ALA A 339 35.99 12.93 10.13
C ALA A 339 36.76 11.59 10.27
N GLN A 340 36.62 10.67 9.30
CA GLN A 340 37.23 9.33 9.28
C GLN A 340 36.77 8.40 10.41
N VAL A 341 35.66 8.71 11.08
CA VAL A 341 35.03 7.84 12.07
C VAL A 341 33.89 7.08 11.41
N LYS A 342 34.03 5.76 11.28
CA LYS A 342 33.03 4.89 10.64
C LYS A 342 32.48 3.88 11.65
N PRO A 343 31.38 4.18 12.35
CA PRO A 343 30.75 3.25 13.27
C PRO A 343 30.33 1.95 12.56
N ALA A 344 30.62 0.81 13.18
CA ALA A 344 30.21 -0.51 12.68
C ALA A 344 28.70 -0.77 12.86
N SER A 345 28.09 -0.10 13.85
CA SER A 345 26.65 -0.16 14.14
C SER A 345 25.95 1.11 13.65
N PRO A 346 24.64 1.06 13.30
CA PRO A 346 23.84 2.26 13.05
C PRO A 346 23.85 3.27 14.21
N VAL A 347 24.02 2.78 15.44
CA VAL A 347 24.10 3.61 16.66
C VAL A 347 25.57 3.68 17.13
N PRO A 348 26.18 4.88 17.17
CA PRO A 348 27.54 5.06 17.65
C PRO A 348 27.73 4.69 19.12
N THR A 349 28.94 4.22 19.43
CA THR A 349 29.42 4.05 20.80
C THR A 349 29.96 5.37 21.34
N LEU A 350 30.20 5.45 22.66
CA LEU A 350 30.87 6.61 23.26
C LEU A 350 32.24 6.87 22.62
N GLY A 351 33.04 5.83 22.39
CA GLY A 351 34.35 5.98 21.74
C GLY A 351 34.23 6.58 20.34
N ASN A 352 33.23 6.16 19.55
CA ASN A 352 33.01 6.78 18.23
C ASN A 352 32.64 8.27 18.35
N ALA A 353 31.85 8.64 19.35
CA ALA A 353 31.51 10.04 19.60
C ALA A 353 32.76 10.84 19.99
N GLU A 354 33.56 10.33 20.92
CA GLU A 354 34.80 10.97 21.36
C GLU A 354 35.78 11.17 20.21
N ASP A 355 35.99 10.14 19.38
CA ASP A 355 36.88 10.23 18.22
C ASP A 355 36.38 11.24 17.20
N PHE A 356 35.07 11.32 16.99
CA PHE A 356 34.47 12.31 16.11
C PHE A 356 34.72 13.73 16.62
N PHE A 357 34.47 14.00 17.90
CA PHE A 357 34.69 15.34 18.46
C PHE A 357 36.18 15.70 18.57
N LYS A 358 37.08 14.74 18.85
CA LYS A 358 38.53 14.96 18.76
C LYS A 358 38.97 15.41 17.36
N ALA A 359 38.37 14.87 16.31
CA ALA A 359 38.66 15.27 14.94
C ALA A 359 38.21 16.72 14.62
N LEU A 360 37.31 17.29 15.43
CA LEU A 360 36.84 18.67 15.28
C LEU A 360 37.74 19.70 15.98
N LYS A 361 38.86 19.30 16.59
CA LYS A 361 39.73 20.21 17.37
C LYS A 361 40.25 21.45 16.65
N THR A 362 40.29 21.40 15.32
CA THR A 362 40.73 22.53 14.48
C THR A 362 39.58 23.41 13.98
N LYS A 363 38.33 23.10 14.35
CA LYS A 363 37.12 23.82 13.97
C LYS A 363 36.80 24.93 14.97
N GLY A 364 36.04 25.93 14.52
CA GLY A 364 35.57 27.00 15.42
C GLY A 364 34.45 26.53 16.35
N ASN A 365 34.31 27.17 17.52
CA ASN A 365 33.34 26.79 18.54
C ASN A 365 31.90 26.65 18.02
N ALA A 366 31.48 27.51 17.07
CA ALA A 366 30.15 27.42 16.47
C ALA A 366 29.93 26.10 15.70
N GLU A 367 30.93 25.64 14.95
CA GLU A 367 30.86 24.35 14.23
C GLU A 367 30.84 23.16 15.20
N VAL A 368 31.59 23.26 16.30
CA VAL A 368 31.62 22.20 17.32
C VAL A 368 30.28 22.12 18.06
N ILE A 369 29.66 23.27 18.39
CA ILE A 369 28.33 23.32 19.01
C ILE A 369 27.26 22.78 18.07
N ASP A 370 27.27 23.14 16.79
CA ASP A 370 26.35 22.57 15.78
C ASP A 370 26.51 21.06 15.65
N ALA A 371 27.75 20.57 15.66
CA ALA A 371 28.02 19.13 15.63
C ALA A 371 27.45 18.43 16.87
N TYR A 372 27.54 19.06 18.04
CA TYR A 372 26.92 18.55 19.27
C TYR A 372 25.40 18.52 19.18
N ASP A 373 24.77 19.62 18.77
CA ASP A 373 23.31 19.69 18.67
C ASP A 373 22.78 18.64 17.67
N SER A 374 23.42 18.54 16.49
CA SER A 374 23.12 17.51 15.50
C SER A 374 23.27 16.09 16.07
N TYR A 375 24.38 15.81 16.74
CA TYR A 375 24.67 14.49 17.32
C TYR A 375 23.69 14.13 18.44
N ALA A 376 23.40 15.09 19.32
CA ALA A 376 22.49 14.89 20.44
C ALA A 376 21.05 14.64 19.94
N GLY A 377 20.59 15.42 18.96
CA GLY A 377 19.27 15.26 18.34
C GLY A 377 19.09 13.92 17.61
N ALA A 378 20.16 13.40 16.98
CA ALA A 378 20.09 12.17 16.21
C ALA A 378 20.08 10.87 17.05
N TYR A 379 20.67 10.88 18.24
CA TYR A 379 20.91 9.66 19.03
C TYR A 379 20.33 9.67 20.44
N PHE A 380 19.72 10.78 20.84
CA PHE A 380 19.12 10.92 22.16
C PHE A 380 17.73 11.54 22.06
N TYR A 381 16.89 11.24 23.04
CA TYR A 381 15.59 11.88 23.17
C TYR A 381 15.40 12.40 24.59
N HIS A 382 14.62 13.45 24.71
CA HIS A 382 14.31 14.03 26.00
C HIS A 382 13.33 13.13 26.77
N ARG A 383 13.77 12.59 27.90
CA ARG A 383 12.96 11.79 28.81
C ARG A 383 12.18 12.72 29.76
N VAL A 384 10.97 12.32 30.16
CA VAL A 384 10.25 12.93 31.28
C VAL A 384 10.95 12.56 32.60
N ILE A 385 11.01 13.52 33.51
CA ILE A 385 11.54 13.32 34.87
C ILE A 385 10.38 12.88 35.75
N ASP A 386 10.37 11.62 36.16
CA ASP A 386 9.30 11.07 37.00
C ASP A 386 9.68 11.14 38.49
N LYS A 387 10.97 11.00 38.80
CA LYS A 387 11.53 11.10 40.16
C LYS A 387 12.87 11.82 40.17
N PHE A 388 13.23 12.38 41.33
CA PHE A 388 14.52 13.08 41.51
C PHE A 388 15.73 12.23 41.12
N ASP A 389 15.66 10.91 41.34
CA ASP A 389 16.73 9.99 40.96
C ASP A 389 16.94 9.91 39.43
N ASP A 390 15.95 10.24 38.59
CA ASP A 390 16.13 10.27 37.13
C ASP A 390 17.07 11.40 36.68
N MET A 391 17.29 12.41 37.53
CA MET A 391 18.24 13.50 37.30
C MET A 391 19.67 13.13 37.70
N LYS A 392 19.86 12.06 38.49
CA LYS A 392 21.17 11.59 38.88
C LYS A 392 21.83 10.95 37.67
N VAL A 393 22.98 11.48 37.30
CA VAL A 393 23.87 10.89 36.31
C VAL A 393 25.27 10.92 36.92
N SER A 394 25.89 9.77 36.98
CA SER A 394 27.20 9.53 37.59
C SER A 394 28.36 9.79 36.63
N GLY A 395 28.08 9.89 35.32
CA GLY A 395 29.04 10.28 34.29
C GLY A 395 28.57 9.95 32.88
N VAL A 396 29.34 10.35 31.86
CA VAL A 396 28.98 10.15 30.45
C VAL A 396 28.93 8.66 30.06
N ALA A 397 29.78 7.82 30.66
CA ALA A 397 29.76 6.38 30.40
C ALA A 397 28.39 5.76 30.76
N GLU A 398 27.78 6.17 31.88
CA GLU A 398 26.46 5.72 32.30
C GLU A 398 25.38 6.09 31.27
N LEU A 399 25.50 7.25 30.60
CA LEU A 399 24.53 7.65 29.59
C LEU A 399 24.47 6.67 28.41
N TYR A 400 25.60 6.04 28.07
CA TYR A 400 25.70 5.09 26.96
C TYR A 400 25.32 3.65 27.34
N THR A 401 25.22 3.32 28.63
CA THR A 401 24.69 2.02 29.09
C THR A 401 23.17 1.97 29.11
N ARG A 402 22.50 3.12 28.96
CA ARG A 402 21.03 3.20 28.89
C ARG A 402 20.50 2.42 27.68
N PRO A 403 19.39 1.68 27.85
CA PRO A 403 18.82 0.89 26.76
C PRO A 403 18.35 1.81 25.63
N LEU A 404 18.56 1.35 24.40
CA LEU A 404 18.11 2.02 23.19
C LEU A 404 16.60 1.85 23.02
N SER A 405 15.94 2.87 22.49
CA SER A 405 14.60 2.73 21.95
C SER A 405 14.62 1.97 20.62
N ILE A 406 13.43 1.62 20.13
CA ILE A 406 13.25 1.01 18.81
C ILE A 406 13.69 1.91 17.64
N PHE A 407 14.05 3.17 17.92
CA PHE A 407 14.61 4.11 16.95
C PHE A 407 16.13 4.34 17.14
N GLY A 408 16.77 3.61 18.06
CA GLY A 408 18.20 3.74 18.33
C GLY A 408 18.53 4.98 19.15
N LEU A 409 17.54 5.53 19.88
CA LEU A 409 17.71 6.73 20.70
C LEU A 409 17.89 6.34 22.16
N ARG A 410 18.77 7.06 22.87
CA ARG A 410 18.94 6.92 24.32
C ARG A 410 18.17 8.00 25.09
N PRO A 411 17.50 7.65 26.21
CA PRO A 411 16.82 8.63 27.04
C PRO A 411 17.79 9.50 27.83
N LEU A 412 17.71 10.81 27.67
CA LEU A 412 18.42 11.81 28.48
C LEU A 412 17.46 12.83 29.09
N VAL A 413 17.85 13.33 30.26
CA VAL A 413 17.28 14.54 30.88
C VAL A 413 18.24 15.71 30.64
N CYS A 414 17.82 16.95 30.92
CA CYS A 414 18.63 18.16 30.70
C CYS A 414 20.06 18.06 31.25
N THR A 415 20.24 17.51 32.46
CA THR A 415 21.56 17.34 33.06
C THR A 415 22.42 16.38 32.25
N GLY A 416 21.86 15.26 31.77
CA GLY A 416 22.53 14.30 30.89
C GLY A 416 22.99 14.93 29.58
N PHE A 417 22.14 15.76 28.94
CA PHE A 417 22.56 16.53 27.77
C PHE A 417 23.74 17.45 28.11
N ALA A 418 23.64 18.24 29.17
CA ALA A 418 24.71 19.15 29.56
C ALA A 418 26.04 18.43 29.86
N MET A 419 26.02 17.30 30.57
CA MET A 419 27.23 16.49 30.82
C MET A 419 27.82 15.90 29.55
N LEU A 420 26.97 15.37 28.66
CA LEU A 420 27.43 14.86 27.37
C LEU A 420 28.07 15.99 26.54
N GLY A 421 27.44 17.16 26.50
CA GLY A 421 27.93 18.34 25.81
C GLY A 421 29.28 18.79 26.36
N ALA A 422 29.38 19.02 27.67
CA ALA A 422 30.63 19.41 28.30
C ALA A 422 31.77 18.43 27.98
N HIS A 423 31.52 17.12 28.05
CA HIS A 423 32.52 16.11 27.74
C HIS A 423 32.95 16.11 26.26
N LEU A 424 32.00 16.15 25.33
CA LEU A 424 32.30 16.10 23.90
C LEU A 424 32.93 17.42 23.40
N LEU A 425 32.48 18.56 23.90
CA LEU A 425 33.11 19.87 23.61
C LEU A 425 34.55 19.91 24.12
N GLN A 426 34.82 19.35 25.31
CA GLN A 426 36.18 19.20 25.82
C GLN A 426 37.05 18.34 24.89
N GLN A 427 36.51 17.26 24.30
CA GLN A 427 37.24 16.45 23.32
C GLN A 427 37.62 17.26 22.07
N ALA A 428 36.77 18.20 21.66
CA ALA A 428 37.04 19.13 20.57
C ALA A 428 37.91 20.33 20.98
N GLY A 429 38.33 20.44 22.25
CA GLY A 429 39.16 21.57 22.73
C GLY A 429 38.43 22.91 22.80
N ALA A 430 37.09 22.89 22.87
CA ALA A 430 36.23 24.06 22.95
C ALA A 430 35.94 24.50 24.39
#